data_AF-A0A8T5LHL5-F1
#
_entry.id   AF-A0A8T5LHL5-F1
#
_cell.length_a   1.000
_cell.length_b   1.000
_cell.length_c   1.000
_cell.angle_alpha   90.00
_cell.angle_beta   90.00
_cell.angle_gamma   90.00
#
_symmetry.space_group_name_H-M   'P 1'
#
loop_
_entity.id
_entity.type
_entity.pdbx_description
1 polymer ?
#
loop_
_entity_poly.entity_id
_entity_poly.type
_entity_poly.pdbx_seq_one_letter_code
_entity_poly.pdbx_strand_id
1 'polypeptide(L)' 'MPKISVDTPLAEITLRKYESPKGKDKRELVRKLCLSLGLLQPGDSRDVVVDIMQVMLEAKKELTSKEVCLVSF' A
#
# COMPACT_ATOMS: atom_id res chain seq x y z
N MET A 1 20.32 -22.40 28.71
CA MET A 1 20.05 -21.23 27.85
C MET A 1 18.54 -21.17 27.62
N PRO A 2 17.87 -20.04 27.94
CA PRO A 2 16.43 -19.94 27.74
C PRO A 2 16.12 -20.06 26.24
N LYS A 3 15.12 -20.88 25.91
CA LYS A 3 14.71 -21.17 24.54
C LYS A 3 13.93 -19.94 24.04
N ILE A 4 14.62 -19.03 23.36
CA ILE A 4 13.99 -17.85 22.76
C ILE A 4 13.10 -18.35 21.63
N SER A 5 11.79 -18.18 21.78
CA SER A 5 10.83 -18.38 20.69
C SER A 5 11.05 -17.28 19.66
N VAL A 6 11.64 -17.65 18.53
CA VAL A 6 11.72 -16.77 17.35
C VAL A 6 10.40 -16.94 16.61
N ASP A 7 9.54 -15.94 16.69
CA ASP A 7 8.29 -15.93 15.91
C ASP A 7 8.64 -15.79 14.43
N THR A 8 8.34 -16.83 13.65
CA THR A 8 8.45 -16.78 12.20
C THR A 8 7.25 -16.00 11.65
N PRO A 9 7.45 -14.87 10.96
CA PRO A 9 6.35 -14.11 10.39
C PRO A 9 5.63 -14.95 9.32
N LEU A 10 4.30 -14.99 9.41
CA LEU A 10 3.43 -15.69 8.45
C LEU A 10 3.46 -15.05 7.06
N ALA A 11 3.78 -13.76 6.96
CA ALA A 11 3.93 -13.02 5.72
C ALA A 11 4.96 -11.89 5.90
N GLU A 12 5.94 -11.82 5.00
CA GLU A 12 6.94 -10.75 4.95
C GLU A 12 6.77 -9.93 3.68
N ILE A 13 6.81 -8.60 3.80
CA ILE A 13 6.86 -7.70 2.64
C ILE A 13 8.34 -7.44 2.34
N THR A 14 8.86 -8.09 1.31
CA THR A 14 10.27 -7.93 0.91
C THR A 14 10.43 -6.71 0.00
N LEU A 15 10.86 -5.58 0.56
CA LEU A 15 11.28 -4.43 -0.25
C LEU A 15 12.62 -4.75 -0.93
N ARG A 16 12.61 -4.92 -2.26
CA ARG A 16 13.83 -5.20 -3.02
C ARG A 16 14.73 -3.95 -3.02
N LYS A 17 16.04 -4.15 -2.81
CA LYS A 17 17.07 -3.09 -2.69
C LYS A 17 17.13 -2.09 -3.86
N TYR A 18 16.53 -2.43 -5.01
CA TYR A 18 16.49 -1.60 -6.22
C TYR A 18 15.18 -0.82 -6.40
N GLU A 19 14.18 -1.01 -5.53
CA GLU A 19 12.96 -0.19 -5.51
C GLU A 19 13.17 1.06 -4.66
N SER A 20 14.16 1.89 -5.04
CA SER A 20 14.35 3.19 -4.38
C SER A 20 13.07 4.02 -4.54
N PRO A 21 12.44 4.50 -3.44
CA PRO A 21 11.29 5.36 -3.52
C PRO A 21 11.66 6.81 -3.88
N LYS A 22 12.96 7.13 -3.97
CA LYS A 22 13.44 8.49 -4.22
C LYS A 22 13.14 8.91 -5.66
N GLY A 23 12.51 10.07 -5.81
CA GLY A 23 12.23 10.69 -7.11
C GLY A 23 11.01 10.13 -7.86
N LYS A 24 10.23 9.24 -7.25
CA LYS A 24 8.99 8.72 -7.82
C LYS A 24 7.81 9.58 -7.42
N ASP A 25 6.81 9.63 -8.30
CA ASP A 25 5.54 10.27 -7.99
C ASP A 25 4.79 9.48 -6.91
N LYS A 26 4.05 10.18 -6.04
CA LYS A 26 3.36 9.56 -4.90
C LYS A 26 2.44 8.43 -5.34
N ARG A 27 1.69 8.64 -6.41
CA ARG A 27 0.77 7.65 -6.98
C ARG A 27 1.51 6.37 -7.40
N GLU A 28 2.71 6.51 -7.96
CA GLU A 28 3.54 5.37 -8.37
C GLU A 28 4.03 4.55 -7.16
N LEU A 29 4.34 5.23 -6.05
CA LEU A 29 4.73 4.59 -4.80
C LEU A 29 3.57 3.82 -4.17
N VAL A 30 2.37 4.43 -4.13
CA VAL A 30 1.16 3.76 -3.62
C VAL A 30 0.81 2.55 -4.49
N ARG A 31 0.94 2.66 -5.81
CA ARG A 31 0.72 1.52 -6.72
C ARG A 31 1.67 0.35 -6.44
N LYS A 32 2.96 0.63 -6.26
CA LYS A 32 3.97 -0.38 -5.88
C LYS A 32 3.65 -1.02 -4.53
N LEU A 33 3.20 -0.23 -3.57
CA LEU A 33 2.75 -0.74 -2.28
C LEU A 33 1.55 -1.70 -2.44
N CYS A 34 0.52 -1.31 -3.19
CA CYS A 34 -0.64 -2.17 -3.48
C CYS A 34 -0.24 -3.47 -4.20
N LEU A 35 0.72 -3.41 -5.13
CA LEU A 35 1.26 -4.60 -5.81
C LEU A 35 2.05 -5.50 -4.82
N SER A 36 2.87 -4.91 -3.95
CA SER A 36 3.67 -5.66 -2.97
C SER A 36 2.83 -6.36 -1.90
N LEU A 37 1.66 -5.79 -1.56
CA LEU A 37 0.67 -6.36 -0.66
C LEU A 37 -0.25 -7.38 -1.34
N GLY A 38 -0.19 -7.49 -2.67
CA GLY A 38 -1.11 -8.32 -3.46
C GLY A 38 -2.54 -7.77 -3.56
N LEU A 39 -2.78 -6.51 -3.15
CA LEU A 39 -4.06 -5.81 -3.31
C LEU A 39 -4.38 -5.53 -4.78
N LEU A 40 -3.34 -5.36 -5.59
CA LEU A 40 -3.43 -5.23 -7.04
C LEU A 40 -2.57 -6.31 -7.69
N GLN A 41 -3.01 -6.82 -8.84
CA GLN A 41 -2.21 -7.74 -9.68
C GLN A 41 -1.66 -6.99 -10.91
N PRO A 42 -0.53 -7.43 -11.49
CA PRO A 42 -0.04 -6.88 -12.74
C PRO A 42 -1.06 -7.13 -13.87
N GLY A 43 -1.42 -6.08 -14.61
CA GLY A 43 -2.44 -6.14 -15.66
C GLY A 43 -3.88 -5.93 -15.18
N ASP A 44 -4.07 -5.69 -13.89
CA ASP A 44 -5.35 -5.33 -13.31
C ASP A 44 -5.66 -3.84 -13.54
N SER A 45 -6.83 -3.54 -14.11
CA SER A 45 -7.27 -2.18 -14.42
C SER A 45 -7.88 -1.44 -13.22
N ARG A 46 -7.91 -2.07 -12.04
CA ARG A 46 -8.47 -1.52 -10.79
C ARG A 46 -7.57 -0.41 -10.18
N ASP A 47 -7.12 0.54 -10.99
CA ASP A 47 -6.32 1.68 -10.54
C ASP A 47 -7.05 2.55 -9.50
N VAL A 48 -8.38 2.45 -9.41
CA VAL A 48 -9.21 3.09 -8.37
C VAL A 48 -8.76 2.73 -6.95
N VAL A 49 -8.21 1.52 -6.73
CA VAL A 49 -7.71 1.11 -5.40
C VAL A 49 -6.50 1.95 -4.98
N VAL A 50 -5.65 2.34 -5.94
CA VAL A 50 -4.49 3.20 -5.70
C VAL A 50 -4.97 4.59 -5.29
N ASP A 51 -6.00 5.11 -5.96
CA ASP A 51 -6.58 6.43 -5.67
C ASP A 51 -7.24 6.45 -4.29
N ILE A 52 -8.03 5.44 -3.94
CA ILE A 52 -8.62 5.30 -2.60
C ILE A 52 -7.53 5.27 -1.53
N MET A 53 -6.48 4.44 -1.72
CA MET A 53 -5.39 4.32 -0.77
C MET A 53 -4.62 5.65 -0.64
N GLN A 54 -4.43 6.38 -1.74
CA GLN A 54 -3.80 7.69 -1.72
C GLN A 54 -4.63 8.72 -0.95
N VAL A 55 -5.94 8.79 -1.17
CA VAL A 55 -6.85 9.67 -0.41
C VAL A 55 -6.81 9.36 1.08
N MET A 56 -6.81 8.07 1.45
CA MET A 56 -6.71 7.65 2.85
C MET A 56 -5.36 8.04 3.49
N LEU A 57 -4.27 7.96 2.74
CA LEU A 57 -2.93 8.35 3.23
C LEU A 57 -2.77 9.86 3.40
N GLU A 58 -3.47 10.66 2.58
CA GLU A 58 -3.43 12.13 2.66
C GLU A 58 -4.43 12.70 3.67
N ALA A 59 -5.42 11.92 4.06
CA ALA A 59 -6.38 12.30 5.08
C ALA A 59 -5.72 12.46 6.45
N LYS A 60 -5.98 13.61 7.09
CA LYS A 60 -5.50 13.90 8.46
C LYS A 60 -6.47 13.46 9.55
N LYS A 61 -7.60 12.89 9.14
CA LYS A 61 -8.72 12.47 10.00
C LYS A 61 -9.27 11.17 9.46
N GLU A 62 -9.96 10.43 10.32
CA GLU A 62 -10.70 9.24 9.90
C GLU A 62 -11.75 9.64 8.86
N LEU A 63 -11.75 8.94 7.73
CA LEU A 63 -12.73 9.15 6.66
C LEU A 63 -13.81 8.09 6.76
N THR A 64 -15.05 8.52 6.59
CA THR A 64 -16.17 7.61 6.32
C THR A 64 -16.21 7.21 4.86
N SER A 65 -16.83 6.07 4.55
CA SER A 65 -16.91 5.54 3.17
C SER A 65 -17.54 6.52 2.17
N LYS A 66 -18.45 7.38 2.64
CA LYS A 66 -19.06 8.43 1.82
C LYS A 66 -18.06 9.50 1.40
N GLU A 67 -17.17 9.90 2.31
CA GLU A 67 -16.15 10.91 2.06
C GLU A 67 -15.09 10.39 1.09
N VAL A 68 -14.70 9.11 1.21
CA VAL A 68 -13.78 8.47 0.26
C VAL A 68 -14.37 8.46 -1.16
N CYS A 69 -15.64 8.10 -1.30
CA CYS A 69 -16.32 8.12 -2.60
C CYS A 69 -16.38 9.52 -3.21
N LEU A 70 -16.61 10.57 -2.43
CA LEU A 70 -16.73 11.95 -2.95
C LEU A 70 -15.42 12.52 -3.48
N VAL A 71 -14.27 11.99 -3.05
CA VAL A 71 -12.95 12.48 -3.45
C VAL A 71 -12.37 11.67 -4.64
N SER A 72 -12.97 10.53 -4.95
CA SER A 72 -12.46 9.58 -5.96
C SER A 72 -13.10 9.71 -7.35
N PHE A 73 -14.03 10.65 -7.56
CA PHE A 73 -14.73 10.90 -8.84
C PHE A 73 -14.56 12.34 -9.32
#